data_AF-A0A1Y3QTK2-F1
#
_entry.id   AF-A0A1Y3QTK2-F1
#
_cell.length_a   1.000
_cell.length_b   1.000
_cell.length_c   1.000
_cell.angle_alpha   90.00
_cell.angle_beta   90.00
_cell.angle_gamma   90.00
#
_symmetry.space_group_name_H-M   'P 1'
#
loop_
_entity.id
_entity.type
_entity.pdbx_description
1 polymer ?
#
loop_
_entity_poly.entity_id
_entity_poly.type
_entity_poly.pdbx_seq_one_letter_code
_entity_poly.pdbx_strand_id
1 'polypeptide(L)'
;MDEERRYLEALARDDRSAFDALYLKYAAKTEEFLYRMLKDHSEAEDITQDIFLKIWRNRTSIGAVDAFGPYLFRMARNAVYDRFDNRSVRENYARRASLLPEYELPDSAIDSRDLLLLIRMVVEKMPEQRRRIFRMSREEGLSNDQIAEQLSISRRTVENQISRALAELRKLVKLILFFF
;
A
#
# COMPACT_ATOMS: atom_id res chain seq x y z
N MET A 1 15.40 -3.98 -17.68
CA MET A 1 16.09 -3.09 -16.72
C MET A 1 16.61 -1.86 -17.47
N ASP A 2 17.48 -2.06 -18.47
CA ASP A 2 18.19 -0.96 -19.15
C ASP A 2 17.29 0.01 -19.92
N GLU A 3 16.25 -0.50 -20.57
CA GLU A 3 15.27 0.33 -21.31
C GLU A 3 14.50 1.30 -20.40
N GLU A 4 14.06 0.86 -19.22
CA GLU A 4 13.36 1.72 -18.26
C GLU A 4 14.29 2.80 -17.71
N ARG A 5 15.55 2.45 -17.44
CA ARG A 5 16.56 3.42 -16.99
C ARG A 5 16.84 4.47 -18.06
N ARG A 6 16.93 4.07 -19.34
CA ARG A 6 17.05 5.01 -20.47
C ARG A 6 15.88 5.98 -20.56
N TYR A 7 14.65 5.52 -20.33
CA TYR A 7 13.50 6.43 -20.26
C TYR A 7 13.57 7.40 -19.08
N LEU A 8 14.04 6.99 -17.90
CA LEU A 8 14.23 7.90 -16.76
C LEU A 8 15.33 8.94 -17.01
N GLU A 9 16.45 8.53 -17.61
CA GLU A 9 17.56 9.42 -17.96
C GLU A 9 17.18 10.41 -19.08
N ALA A 10 16.34 10.00 -20.04
CA ALA A 10 15.80 10.88 -21.07
C ALA A 10 14.74 11.85 -20.50
N LEU A 11 13.82 11.36 -19.66
CA LEU A 11 12.81 12.17 -18.98
C LEU A 11 13.44 13.25 -18.07
N ALA A 12 14.57 12.93 -17.43
CA ALA A 12 15.35 13.89 -16.66
C ALA A 12 16.00 15.00 -17.50
N ARG A 13 16.04 14.85 -18.83
CA ARG A 13 16.53 15.82 -19.82
C ARG A 13 15.42 16.44 -20.66
N ASP A 14 14.22 16.56 -20.09
CA ASP A 14 13.02 17.14 -20.74
C ASP A 14 12.46 16.35 -21.94
N ASP A 15 12.88 15.10 -22.16
CA ASP A 15 12.34 14.28 -23.25
C ASP A 15 10.88 13.86 -22.96
N ARG A 16 9.95 14.48 -23.70
CA ARG A 16 8.52 14.19 -23.62
C ARG A 16 8.17 12.80 -24.13
N SER A 17 8.89 12.26 -25.12
CA SER A 17 8.61 10.92 -25.63
C SER A 17 8.89 9.83 -24.58
N ALA A 18 9.86 10.08 -23.69
CA ALA A 18 10.14 9.22 -22.55
C ALA A 18 9.04 9.29 -21.47
N PHE A 19 8.43 10.46 -21.26
CA PHE A 19 7.23 10.58 -20.42
C PHE A 19 6.06 9.79 -21.00
N ASP A 20 5.77 9.97 -22.29
CA ASP A 20 4.64 9.32 -22.97
C ASP A 20 4.80 7.78 -22.95
N ALA A 21 6.02 7.27 -23.14
CA ALA A 21 6.33 5.84 -23.02
C ALA A 21 6.12 5.30 -21.60
N LEU A 22 6.52 6.05 -20.57
CA LEU A 22 6.29 5.68 -19.17
C LEU A 22 4.80 5.76 -18.80
N TYR A 23 4.07 6.75 -19.31
CA TYR A 23 2.62 6.88 -19.12
C TYR A 23 1.88 5.69 -19.72
N LEU A 24 2.08 5.39 -21.02
CA LEU A 24 1.44 4.26 -21.71
C LEU A 24 1.72 2.91 -21.03
N LYS A 25 2.92 2.73 -20.46
CA LYS A 25 3.33 1.48 -19.79
C LYS A 25 2.72 1.29 -18.40
N TYR A 26 2.37 2.39 -17.70
CA TYR A 26 2.07 2.37 -16.27
C TYR A 26 0.75 3.03 -15.83
N ALA A 27 0.12 3.90 -16.62
CA ALA A 27 -1.08 4.63 -16.21
C ALA A 27 -2.21 3.68 -15.82
N ALA A 28 -2.66 2.81 -16.73
CA ALA A 28 -3.73 1.83 -16.47
C ALA A 28 -3.43 0.90 -15.27
N LYS A 29 -2.17 0.50 -15.06
CA LYS A 29 -1.76 -0.33 -13.91
C LYS A 29 -1.79 0.44 -12.59
N THR A 30 -1.56 1.75 -12.64
CA THR A 30 -1.62 2.64 -11.48
C THR A 30 -3.06 2.93 -11.11
N GLU A 31 -3.90 3.21 -12.11
CA GLU A 31 -5.34 3.38 -11.97
C GLU A 31 -6.01 2.11 -11.43
N GLU A 32 -5.71 0.93 -11.99
CA GLU A 32 -6.24 -0.33 -11.49
C GLU A 32 -5.80 -0.59 -10.03
N PHE A 33 -4.54 -0.32 -9.69
CA PHE A 33 -4.05 -0.42 -8.31
C PHE A 33 -4.78 0.54 -7.35
N LEU A 34 -5.02 1.78 -7.78
CA LEU A 34 -5.76 2.77 -7.01
C LEU A 34 -7.24 2.39 -6.87
N TYR A 35 -7.88 1.92 -7.93
CA TYR A 35 -9.25 1.42 -7.92
C TYR A 35 -9.40 0.21 -6.98
N ARG A 36 -8.46 -0.75 -7.02
CA ARG A 36 -8.41 -1.88 -6.08
C ARG A 36 -8.34 -1.40 -4.60
N MET A 37 -7.79 -0.21 -4.32
CA MET A 37 -7.70 0.39 -2.97
C MET A 37 -8.87 1.32 -2.59
N LEU A 38 -9.39 2.11 -3.53
CA LEU A 38 -10.38 3.18 -3.30
C LEU A 38 -11.82 2.75 -3.58
N LYS A 39 -12.01 1.77 -4.47
CA LYS A 39 -13.31 1.31 -5.00
C LYS A 39 -14.14 2.40 -5.70
N ASP A 40 -13.47 3.45 -6.15
CA ASP A 40 -14.03 4.57 -6.93
C ASP A 40 -13.17 4.74 -8.19
N HIS A 41 -13.79 4.68 -9.36
CA HIS A 41 -13.09 4.84 -10.65
C HIS A 41 -12.67 6.29 -10.89
N SER A 42 -13.51 7.28 -10.52
CA SER A 42 -13.22 8.69 -10.73
C SER A 42 -12.06 9.14 -9.84
N GLU A 43 -12.04 8.74 -8.56
CA GLU A 43 -10.89 9.07 -7.70
C GLU A 43 -9.62 8.31 -8.11
N ALA A 44 -9.73 7.09 -8.64
CA ALA A 44 -8.58 6.34 -9.15
C ALA A 44 -7.97 6.98 -10.41
N GLU A 45 -8.81 7.47 -11.33
CA GLU A 45 -8.37 8.21 -12.52
C GLU A 45 -7.73 9.54 -12.13
N ASP A 46 -8.42 10.37 -11.33
CA ASP A 46 -7.93 11.67 -10.85
C ASP A 46 -6.55 11.52 -10.19
N ILE A 47 -6.41 10.59 -9.23
CA ILE A 47 -5.15 10.38 -8.52
C ILE A 47 -4.05 9.86 -9.45
N THR A 48 -4.40 9.05 -10.46
CA THR A 48 -3.43 8.63 -11.50
C THR A 48 -2.92 9.82 -12.29
N GLN A 49 -3.82 10.66 -12.83
CA GLN A 49 -3.44 11.87 -13.58
C GLN A 49 -2.54 12.79 -12.72
N ASP A 50 -2.92 12.99 -11.46
CA ASP A 50 -2.25 13.86 -10.50
C ASP A 50 -0.83 13.35 -10.14
N ILE A 51 -0.62 12.02 -10.07
CA ILE A 51 0.70 11.39 -9.90
C ILE A 51 1.58 11.59 -11.13
N PHE A 52 1.05 11.37 -12.33
CA PHE A 52 1.81 11.57 -13.57
C PHE A 52 2.15 13.06 -13.81
N LEU A 53 1.27 13.98 -13.44
CA LEU A 53 1.57 15.42 -13.40
C LEU A 53 2.67 15.76 -12.39
N LYS A 54 2.68 15.15 -11.19
CA LYS A 54 3.77 15.30 -10.21
C LYS A 54 5.10 14.75 -10.74
N ILE A 55 5.07 13.62 -11.45
CA ILE A 55 6.24 13.05 -12.14
C ILE A 55 6.78 14.01 -13.20
N TRP A 56 5.91 14.54 -14.08
CA TRP A 56 6.31 15.50 -15.10
C TRP A 56 6.91 16.78 -14.46
N ARG A 57 6.28 17.33 -13.42
CA ARG A 57 6.79 18.53 -12.73
C ARG A 57 8.18 18.33 -12.11
N ASN A 58 8.45 17.15 -11.56
CA ASN A 58 9.71 16.81 -10.89
C ASN A 58 10.70 16.01 -11.76
N ARG A 59 10.46 15.91 -13.08
CA ARG A 59 11.17 15.02 -14.01
C ARG A 59 12.70 15.10 -13.96
N THR A 60 13.28 16.27 -13.77
CA THR A 60 14.74 16.47 -13.63
C THR A 60 15.36 15.68 -12.47
N SER A 61 14.58 15.39 -11.42
CA SER A 61 15.01 14.57 -10.27
C SER A 61 14.82 13.06 -10.47
N ILE A 62 14.06 12.63 -11.49
CA ILE A 62 13.61 11.24 -11.61
C ILE A 62 14.68 10.29 -12.18
N GLY A 63 15.71 10.82 -12.82
CA GLY A 63 16.87 10.05 -13.30
C GLY A 63 17.68 9.39 -12.19
N ALA A 64 17.48 9.80 -10.93
CA ALA A 64 18.08 9.17 -9.75
C ALA A 64 17.25 8.02 -9.15
N VAL A 65 16.12 7.64 -9.78
CA VAL A 65 15.25 6.55 -9.28
C VAL A 65 15.74 5.20 -9.82
N ASP A 66 16.12 4.29 -8.91
CA ASP A 66 16.64 2.95 -9.28
C ASP A 66 15.63 2.07 -10.04
N ALA A 67 14.33 2.21 -9.76
CA ALA A 67 13.26 1.45 -10.40
C ALA A 67 11.94 2.24 -10.39
N PHE A 68 11.36 2.50 -11.56
CA PHE A 68 10.23 3.42 -11.70
C PHE A 68 8.94 2.84 -11.12
N GLY A 69 8.62 1.58 -11.45
CA GLY A 69 7.41 0.92 -10.95
C GLY A 69 7.28 0.94 -9.41
N PRO A 70 8.29 0.48 -8.64
CA PRO A 70 8.28 0.56 -7.18
C PRO A 70 8.20 1.98 -6.59
N TYR A 71 8.72 2.98 -7.30
CA TYR A 71 8.59 4.40 -6.94
C TYR A 71 7.17 4.90 -7.18
N LEU A 72 6.60 4.63 -8.36
CA LEU A 72 5.25 5.00 -8.76
C LEU A 72 4.18 4.39 -7.83
N PHE A 73 4.25 3.09 -7.53
CA PHE A 73 3.31 2.47 -6.59
C PHE A 73 3.47 2.95 -5.13
N ARG A 74 4.63 3.52 -4.77
CA ARG A 74 4.82 4.21 -3.49
C ARG A 74 4.11 5.57 -3.51
N MET A 75 4.23 6.34 -4.59
CA MET A 75 3.48 7.59 -4.77
C MET A 75 1.97 7.34 -4.74
N ALA A 76 1.49 6.31 -5.44
CA ALA A 76 0.08 5.92 -5.46
C ALA A 76 -0.45 5.58 -4.06
N ARG A 77 0.27 4.72 -3.32
CA ARG A 77 -0.10 4.39 -1.95
C ARG A 77 -0.09 5.61 -1.03
N ASN A 78 0.91 6.48 -1.14
CA ASN A 78 0.98 7.69 -0.32
C ASN A 78 -0.18 8.64 -0.63
N ALA A 79 -0.51 8.86 -1.90
CA ALA A 79 -1.66 9.69 -2.28
C ALA A 79 -2.99 9.16 -1.72
N VAL A 80 -3.15 7.83 -1.64
CA VAL A 80 -4.29 7.18 -0.99
C VAL A 80 -4.28 7.42 0.53
N TYR A 81 -3.13 7.32 1.21
CA TYR A 81 -3.03 7.65 2.63
C TYR A 81 -3.30 9.14 2.91
N ASP A 82 -2.71 10.05 2.15
CA ASP A 82 -2.96 11.49 2.24
C ASP A 82 -4.46 11.79 2.05
N ARG A 83 -5.13 11.08 1.13
CA ARG A 83 -6.58 11.16 0.96
C ARG A 83 -7.35 10.57 2.14
N PHE A 84 -6.95 9.43 2.71
CA PHE A 84 -7.64 8.85 3.87
C PHE A 84 -7.44 9.65 5.16
N ASP A 85 -6.29 10.28 5.38
CA ASP A 85 -6.09 11.17 6.53
C ASP A 85 -6.92 12.46 6.37
N ASN A 86 -6.92 13.07 5.19
CA ASN A 86 -7.79 14.21 4.90
C ASN A 86 -9.28 13.84 4.94
N ARG A 87 -9.66 12.64 4.47
CA ARG A 87 -11.02 12.10 4.54
C ARG A 87 -11.41 11.75 5.96
N SER A 88 -10.51 11.25 6.80
CA SER A 88 -10.72 11.06 8.23
C SER A 88 -11.08 12.37 8.91
N VAL A 89 -10.31 13.44 8.65
CA VAL A 89 -10.64 14.80 9.13
C VAL A 89 -12.00 15.27 8.59
N ARG A 90 -12.24 15.15 7.27
CA ARG A 90 -13.47 15.62 6.61
C ARG A 90 -14.71 14.82 7.02
N GLU A 91 -14.58 13.53 7.28
CA GLU A 91 -15.62 12.64 7.83
C GLU A 91 -15.85 12.88 9.32
N ASN A 92 -14.85 13.30 10.10
CA ASN A 92 -15.08 13.74 11.48
C ASN A 92 -15.93 15.01 11.51
N TYR A 93 -15.70 15.92 10.56
CA TYR A 93 -16.58 17.07 10.32
C TYR A 93 -17.97 16.66 9.80
N ALA A 94 -18.06 15.72 8.84
CA ALA A 94 -19.34 15.29 8.25
C ALA A 94 -20.20 14.41 9.18
N ARG A 95 -19.61 13.52 10.00
CA ARG A 95 -20.33 12.73 11.01
C ARG A 95 -20.92 13.57 12.13
N ARG A 96 -20.37 14.77 12.39
CA ARG A 96 -21.02 15.77 13.26
C ARG A 96 -22.20 16.47 12.58
N ALA A 97 -22.40 16.29 11.27
CA ALA A 97 -23.42 16.95 10.46
C ALA A 97 -24.54 16.03 9.93
N SER A 98 -24.33 14.70 9.82
CA SER A 98 -25.34 13.77 9.29
C SER A 98 -25.44 12.46 10.10
N LEU A 99 -26.65 12.21 10.62
CA LEU A 99 -27.06 10.95 11.26
C LEU A 99 -27.70 10.00 10.24
N LEU A 100 -27.65 8.69 10.55
CA LEU A 100 -28.30 7.53 9.91
C LEU A 100 -27.57 6.89 8.69
N PRO A 101 -27.79 5.58 8.42
CA PRO A 101 -26.76 4.69 7.87
C PRO A 101 -27.12 4.07 6.49
N GLU A 102 -26.35 3.03 6.12
CA GLU A 102 -26.68 1.92 5.19
C GLU A 102 -26.15 2.03 3.74
N TYR A 103 -25.23 1.13 3.35
CA TYR A 103 -25.50 0.04 2.38
C TYR A 103 -24.34 -0.98 2.30
N GLU A 104 -24.64 -2.28 2.13
CA GLU A 104 -23.68 -3.35 1.82
C GLU A 104 -23.76 -3.75 0.33
N LEU A 105 -22.61 -4.01 -0.32
CA LEU A 105 -22.54 -4.63 -1.66
C LEU A 105 -21.29 -5.52 -1.80
N PRO A 106 -21.44 -6.83 -2.13
CA PRO A 106 -20.33 -7.74 -2.46
C PRO A 106 -20.32 -8.14 -3.96
N ASP A 107 -19.27 -8.72 -4.53
CA ASP A 107 -17.81 -8.45 -4.45
C ASP A 107 -17.17 -9.10 -5.72
N SER A 108 -15.92 -8.77 -6.01
CA SER A 108 -15.10 -9.32 -7.11
C SER A 108 -13.59 -9.24 -6.83
N ALA A 109 -13.16 -8.87 -5.63
CA ALA A 109 -11.85 -9.23 -5.13
C ALA A 109 -11.87 -10.67 -4.59
N ILE A 110 -10.71 -11.20 -4.16
CA ILE A 110 -10.70 -12.25 -3.14
C ILE A 110 -11.58 -11.75 -1.99
N ASP A 111 -12.61 -12.52 -1.60
CA ASP A 111 -13.52 -12.13 -0.51
C ASP A 111 -12.66 -11.71 0.68
N SER A 112 -13.02 -10.60 1.32
CA SER A 112 -12.34 -10.15 2.54
C SER A 112 -12.26 -11.28 3.59
N ARG A 113 -13.19 -12.23 3.58
CA ARG A 113 -13.18 -13.48 4.36
C ARG A 113 -12.08 -14.45 3.93
N ASP A 114 -11.89 -14.67 2.63
CA ASP A 114 -10.83 -15.54 2.07
C ASP A 114 -9.44 -14.96 2.31
N LEU A 115 -9.26 -13.64 2.13
CA LEU A 115 -8.00 -12.97 2.46
C LEU A 115 -7.70 -13.07 3.96
N LEU A 116 -8.70 -12.88 4.82
CA LEU A 116 -8.57 -13.04 6.26
C LEU A 116 -8.23 -14.49 6.65
N LEU A 117 -8.83 -15.48 5.99
CA LEU A 117 -8.54 -16.90 6.17
C LEU A 117 -7.08 -17.22 5.79
N LEU A 118 -6.61 -16.73 4.65
CA LEU A 118 -5.22 -16.87 4.19
C LEU A 118 -4.23 -16.22 5.17
N ILE A 119 -4.54 -15.03 5.68
CA ILE A 119 -3.73 -14.36 6.72
C ILE A 119 -3.68 -15.21 7.99
N ARG A 120 -4.83 -15.73 8.47
CA ARG A 120 -4.89 -16.63 9.63
C ARG A 120 -4.06 -17.90 9.42
N MET A 121 -4.14 -18.54 8.24
CA MET A 121 -3.36 -19.72 7.91
C MET A 121 -1.85 -19.48 7.91
N VAL A 122 -1.38 -18.29 7.52
CA VAL A 122 0.04 -17.93 7.60
C VAL A 122 0.45 -17.66 9.06
N VAL A 123 -0.37 -16.93 9.82
CA VAL A 123 -0.12 -16.66 11.25
C VAL A 123 -0.05 -17.97 12.05
N GLU A 124 -0.93 -18.94 11.80
CA GLU A 124 -0.89 -20.27 12.43
C GLU A 124 0.29 -21.15 11.99
N LYS A 125 1.00 -20.80 10.91
CA LYS A 125 2.25 -21.45 10.50
C LYS A 125 3.51 -20.75 11.02
N MET A 126 3.39 -19.56 11.62
CA MET A 126 4.53 -18.88 12.24
C MET A 126 5.03 -19.64 13.48
N PRO A 127 6.33 -19.54 13.82
CA PRO A 127 6.86 -20.01 15.11
C PRO A 127 6.07 -19.43 16.28
N GLU A 128 5.81 -20.23 17.30
CA GLU A 128 4.90 -19.93 18.42
C GLU A 128 5.12 -18.54 19.03
N GLN A 129 6.35 -18.21 19.41
CA GLN A 129 6.68 -16.90 20.00
C GLN A 129 6.35 -15.73 19.06
N ARG A 130 6.56 -15.90 17.73
CA ARG A 130 6.24 -14.87 16.74
C ARG A 130 4.73 -14.72 16.58
N ARG A 131 3.99 -15.84 16.53
CA ARG A 131 2.53 -15.86 16.47
C ARG A 131 1.92 -15.14 17.67
N ARG A 132 2.38 -15.48 18.88
CA ARG A 132 1.95 -14.86 20.14
C ARG A 132 2.20 -13.35 20.15
N ILE A 133 3.42 -12.91 19.82
CA ILE A 133 3.77 -11.48 19.73
C ILE A 133 2.90 -10.74 18.69
N PHE A 134 2.64 -11.37 17.53
CA PHE A 134 1.79 -10.77 16.50
C PHE A 134 0.34 -10.60 16.96
N ARG A 135 -0.24 -11.61 17.64
CA ARG A 135 -1.58 -11.53 18.23
C ARG A 135 -1.66 -10.43 19.29
N MET A 136 -0.75 -10.41 20.25
CA MET A 136 -0.69 -9.39 21.28
C MET A 136 -0.66 -7.97 20.68
N SER A 137 0.03 -7.76 19.56
CA SER A 137 0.13 -6.45 18.90
C SER A 137 -1.03 -6.11 17.93
N ARG A 138 -1.87 -7.08 17.53
CA ARG A 138 -2.89 -6.87 16.47
C ARG A 138 -4.32 -7.24 16.87
N GLU A 139 -4.47 -8.24 17.73
CA GLU A 139 -5.74 -8.70 18.28
C GLU A 139 -5.99 -8.05 19.66
N GLU A 140 -4.95 -7.97 20.51
CA GLU A 140 -5.04 -7.37 21.86
C GLU A 140 -4.65 -5.87 21.90
N GLY A 141 -4.07 -5.35 20.82
CA GLY A 141 -3.71 -3.92 20.69
C GLY A 141 -2.52 -3.44 21.54
N LEU A 142 -1.72 -4.36 22.10
CA LEU A 142 -0.62 -4.02 23.00
C LEU A 142 0.57 -3.38 22.26
N SER A 143 1.20 -2.41 22.93
CA SER A 143 2.43 -1.76 22.46
C SER A 143 3.64 -2.70 22.59
N ASN A 144 4.71 -2.43 21.82
CA ASN A 144 5.92 -3.24 21.85
C ASN A 144 6.56 -3.31 23.25
N ASP A 145 6.42 -2.25 24.04
CA ASP A 145 6.96 -2.16 25.40
C ASP A 145 6.14 -3.02 26.38
N GLN A 146 4.80 -2.98 26.31
CA GLN A 146 3.92 -3.85 27.10
C GLN A 146 4.14 -5.34 26.76
N ILE A 147 4.31 -5.67 25.48
CA ILE A 147 4.60 -7.04 25.05
C ILE A 147 6.00 -7.50 25.54
N ALA A 148 6.98 -6.60 25.54
CA ALA A 148 8.32 -6.87 26.03
C ALA A 148 8.32 -7.19 27.54
N GLU A 149 7.59 -6.39 28.32
CA GLU A 149 7.37 -6.59 29.75
C GLU A 149 6.64 -7.90 30.05
N GLN A 150 5.47 -8.12 29.43
CA GLN A 150 4.63 -9.30 29.68
C GLN A 150 5.27 -10.63 29.24
N LEU A 151 6.22 -10.59 28.30
CA LEU A 151 6.98 -11.76 27.84
C LEU A 151 8.38 -11.86 28.43
N SER A 152 8.81 -10.90 29.26
CA SER A 152 10.17 -10.78 29.80
C SER A 152 11.28 -10.87 28.74
N ILE A 153 11.09 -10.17 27.61
CA ILE A 153 12.04 -10.08 26.49
C ILE A 153 12.35 -8.63 26.14
N SER A 154 13.42 -8.37 25.37
CA SER A 154 13.70 -7.01 24.93
C SER A 154 12.65 -6.50 23.92
N ARG A 155 12.32 -5.19 23.99
CA ARG A 155 11.53 -4.47 22.97
C ARG A 155 12.06 -4.72 21.55
N ARG A 156 13.38 -4.73 21.36
CA ARG A 156 14.03 -5.03 20.07
C ARG A 156 13.73 -6.44 19.59
N THR A 157 13.54 -7.41 20.49
CA THR A 157 13.07 -8.77 20.15
C THR A 157 11.64 -8.73 19.63
N VAL A 158 10.74 -7.98 20.29
CA VAL A 158 9.34 -7.78 19.86
C VAL A 158 9.29 -7.15 18.46
N GLU A 159 9.99 -6.04 18.25
CA GLU A 159 10.09 -5.34 16.95
C GLU A 159 10.61 -6.26 15.83
N ASN A 160 11.62 -7.07 16.12
CA ASN A 160 12.17 -8.04 15.16
C ASN A 160 11.17 -9.15 14.82
N GLN A 161 10.41 -9.66 15.79
CA GLN A 161 9.41 -10.70 15.54
C GLN A 161 8.20 -10.15 14.76
N ILE A 162 7.72 -8.95 15.09
CA ILE A 162 6.68 -8.24 14.30
C ILE A 162 7.15 -8.00 12.87
N SER A 163 8.39 -7.51 12.69
CA SER A 163 8.97 -7.29 11.36
C SER A 163 9.06 -8.57 10.52
N ARG A 164 9.43 -9.70 11.15
CA ARG A 164 9.44 -11.03 10.50
C ARG A 164 8.04 -11.52 10.14
N ALA A 165 7.05 -11.34 11.03
CA ALA A 165 5.66 -11.70 10.76
C ALA A 165 5.09 -10.92 9.56
N LEU A 166 5.32 -9.59 9.53
CA LEU A 166 4.91 -8.73 8.42
C LEU A 166 5.64 -9.07 7.11
N ALA A 167 6.89 -9.52 7.17
CA ALA A 167 7.63 -9.98 5.99
C ALA A 167 7.04 -11.26 5.38
N GLU A 168 6.57 -12.20 6.20
CA GLU A 168 5.90 -13.42 5.73
C GLU A 168 4.50 -13.13 5.16
N LEU A 169 3.70 -12.30 5.84
CA LEU A 169 2.40 -11.86 5.31
C LEU A 169 2.56 -11.09 3.98
N ARG A 170 3.62 -10.28 3.84
CA ARG A 170 3.92 -9.58 2.58
C ARG A 170 4.29 -10.53 1.44
N LYS A 171 4.84 -11.72 1.71
CA LYS A 171 5.05 -12.75 0.67
C LYS A 171 3.71 -13.27 0.15
N LEU A 172 2.74 -13.50 1.03
CA LEU A 172 1.39 -13.93 0.62
C LEU A 172 0.70 -12.87 -0.26
N VAL A 173 0.73 -11.60 0.14
CA VAL A 173 0.15 -10.51 -0.69
C VAL A 173 0.87 -10.39 -2.04
N LYS A 174 2.20 -10.54 -2.09
CA LYS A 174 2.94 -10.57 -3.36
C LYS A 174 2.60 -11.78 -4.24
N LEU A 175 2.34 -12.94 -3.64
CA LEU A 175 1.99 -14.16 -4.36
C LEU A 175 0.58 -14.03 -4.97
N ILE A 176 -0.35 -13.46 -4.21
CA ILE A 176 -1.69 -13.09 -4.70
C ILE A 176 -1.56 -12.13 -5.88
N LEU A 177 -0.88 -11.00 -5.72
CA LEU A 177 -0.65 -10.00 -6.79
C LEU A 177 0.27 -10.47 -7.94
N PHE A 178 0.64 -11.76 -7.96
CA PHE A 178 1.34 -12.40 -9.07
C PHE A 178 0.44 -13.39 -9.83
N PHE A 179 -0.56 -13.96 -9.17
CA PHE A 179 -1.57 -14.84 -9.78
C PHE A 179 -2.88 -14.12 -10.15
N PHE A 180 -3.06 -12.85 -9.74
CA PHE A 180 -4.20 -11.96 -9.99
C PHE A 180 -3.73 -10.53 -10.35
#